data_AF-A0A7Y4WXZ3-F1
#
_entry.id   AF-A0A7Y4WXZ3-F1
#
_cell.length_a   1.000
_cell.length_b   1.000
_cell.length_c   1.000
_cell.angle_alpha   90.00
_cell.angle_beta   90.00
_cell.angle_gamma   90.00
#
_symmetry.space_group_name_H-M   'P 1'
#
loop_
_entity.id
_entity.type
_entity.pdbx_description
1 polymer ?
#
loop_
_entity_poly.entity_id
_entity_poly.type
_entity_poly.pdbx_seq_one_letter_code
_entity_poly.pdbx_strand_id
1 'polypeptide(L)'
;GMVESMKPGSVIVDLAAEQGGNCSLTEPGTVVKHKGVTIIGYTDLPSRMASMSSQLYGACVTALLEDLSRSADTPVRTEAAPASEASLAGRTADADKSVRTPFLHVDLDDEVVRGAIVLHEGKMLWPAPAKELPPPPEPGVPTKSSASVAAAAKARSGGHGHDEGTGVSPWLLAAVGLIMLGLAFVIPPKPATAGSDFLGHVTVFILAIFIGFQVVWNVKPALHTPLMSVTNAISGIILVGGMFQLTSSSLNLTVILGAIAVLIAAINIAGGFLVTNRMLGMFRK
;
A
#
# COMPACT_ATOMS: atom_id res chain seq x y z
N GLY A 1 1.88 37.71 16.08
CA GLY A 1 0.96 36.64 15.59
C GLY A 1 1.53 35.26 15.91
N MET A 2 0.73 34.19 15.84
CA MET A 2 1.15 32.81 16.20
C MET A 2 2.41 32.32 15.45
N VAL A 3 2.60 32.76 14.20
CA VAL A 3 3.81 32.45 13.41
C VAL A 3 5.07 33.07 14.03
N GLU A 4 4.95 34.25 14.64
CA GLU A 4 6.09 35.00 15.17
C GLU A 4 6.59 34.45 16.51
N SER A 5 5.79 33.64 17.20
CA SER A 5 6.21 32.91 18.40
C SER A 5 6.97 31.61 18.08
N MET A 6 7.07 31.22 16.81
CA MET A 6 7.81 30.03 16.41
C MET A 6 9.31 30.28 16.48
N LYS A 7 10.08 29.21 16.72
CA LYS A 7 11.55 29.30 16.75
C LYS A 7 12.09 29.71 15.38
N PRO A 8 13.11 30.60 15.30
CA PRO A 8 13.79 30.88 14.05
C PRO A 8 14.29 29.59 13.38
N GLY A 9 14.11 29.49 12.07
CA GLY A 9 14.37 28.29 11.27
C GLY A 9 13.16 27.35 11.11
N SER A 10 12.02 27.62 11.76
CA SER A 10 10.81 26.82 11.55
C SER A 10 10.29 26.93 10.12
N VAL A 11 9.60 25.88 9.66
CA VAL A 11 8.96 25.83 8.34
C VAL A 11 7.48 25.52 8.50
N ILE A 12 6.64 26.30 7.82
CA ILE A 12 5.19 26.08 7.67
C ILE A 12 4.96 25.68 6.21
N VAL A 13 4.20 24.61 5.99
CA VAL A 13 3.74 24.22 4.65
C VAL A 13 2.23 24.32 4.64
N ASP A 14 1.71 25.28 3.89
CA ASP A 14 0.27 25.54 3.81
C ASP A 14 -0.32 24.90 2.56
N LEU A 15 -0.91 23.72 2.73
CA LEU A 15 -1.53 22.97 1.63
C LEU A 15 -2.83 23.59 1.13
N ALA A 16 -3.40 24.58 1.83
CA ALA A 16 -4.64 25.25 1.45
C ALA A 16 -4.38 26.61 0.77
N ALA A 17 -3.15 26.88 0.33
CA ALA A 17 -2.78 28.17 -0.25
C ALA A 17 -3.67 28.60 -1.43
N GLU A 18 -4.17 27.65 -2.24
CA GLU A 18 -5.07 27.93 -3.36
C GLU A 18 -6.46 28.45 -2.91
N GLN A 19 -6.91 28.05 -1.71
CA GLN A 19 -8.23 28.40 -1.17
C GLN A 19 -8.17 29.55 -0.14
N GLY A 20 -7.14 30.39 -0.23
CA GLY A 20 -6.92 31.53 0.66
C GLY A 20 -5.95 31.26 1.82
N GLY A 21 -5.51 30.00 2.02
CA GLY A 21 -4.50 29.62 3.00
C GLY A 21 -5.01 29.53 4.45
N ASN A 22 -4.45 28.61 5.21
CA ASN A 22 -4.69 28.51 6.65
C ASN A 22 -3.83 29.48 7.46
N CYS A 23 -2.70 29.91 6.91
CA CYS A 23 -1.83 30.88 7.55
C CYS A 23 -2.07 32.27 6.98
N SER A 24 -2.28 33.26 7.85
CA SER A 24 -2.55 34.65 7.46
C SER A 24 -1.38 35.33 6.72
N LEU A 25 -0.20 34.72 6.71
CA LEU A 25 1.00 35.19 6.02
C LEU A 25 1.33 34.34 4.78
N THR A 26 0.45 33.40 4.40
CA THR A 26 0.62 32.60 3.17
C THR A 26 0.39 33.49 1.95
N GLU A 27 1.36 33.49 1.04
CA GLU A 27 1.20 34.04 -0.30
C GLU A 27 1.14 32.87 -1.31
N PRO A 28 0.00 32.67 -1.99
CA PRO A 28 -0.17 31.54 -2.90
C PRO A 28 0.89 31.51 -4.01
N GLY A 29 1.44 30.32 -4.26
CA GLY A 29 2.45 30.06 -5.29
C GLY A 29 3.88 30.40 -4.89
N THR A 30 4.13 30.95 -3.70
CA THR A 30 5.47 31.42 -3.31
C THR A 30 5.95 30.85 -1.97
N VAL A 31 7.21 31.16 -1.65
CA VAL A 31 7.81 30.87 -0.34
C VAL A 31 8.15 32.18 0.33
N VAL A 32 7.46 32.49 1.43
CA VAL A 32 7.63 33.72 2.20
C VAL A 32 8.52 33.45 3.40
N LYS A 33 9.42 34.39 3.72
CA LYS A 33 10.17 34.36 4.98
C LYS A 33 9.70 35.49 5.88
N HIS A 34 9.18 35.14 7.06
CA HIS A 34 8.75 36.11 8.06
C HIS A 34 9.42 35.83 9.41
N LYS A 35 10.20 36.80 9.91
CA LYS A 35 10.89 36.74 11.22
C LYS A 35 11.62 35.41 11.50
N GLY A 36 12.28 34.85 10.47
CA GLY A 36 13.04 33.61 10.56
C GLY A 36 12.23 32.33 10.36
N VAL A 37 10.91 32.40 10.15
CA VAL A 37 10.06 31.27 9.76
C VAL A 37 9.88 31.28 8.24
N THR A 38 10.04 30.13 7.61
CA THR A 38 9.80 29.94 6.17
C THR A 38 8.39 29.39 5.96
N ILE A 39 7.58 30.02 5.14
CA ILE A 39 6.19 29.64 4.86
C ILE A 39 6.11 29.26 3.39
N ILE A 40 5.77 28.01 3.10
CA ILE A 40 5.66 27.46 1.75
C ILE A 40 4.18 27.40 1.38
N GLY A 41 3.77 28.21 0.40
CA GLY A 41 2.40 28.32 -0.07
C GLY A 41 2.21 27.86 -1.52
N TYR A 42 2.97 26.86 -1.99
CA TYR A 42 2.82 26.36 -3.36
C TYR A 42 1.42 25.80 -3.61
N THR A 43 0.80 26.21 -4.72
CA THR A 43 -0.50 25.72 -5.18
C THR A 43 -0.38 24.51 -6.12
N ASP A 44 0.84 24.19 -6.56
CA ASP A 44 1.15 23.19 -7.58
C ASP A 44 1.96 22.00 -7.02
N LEU A 45 1.78 21.66 -5.73
CA LEU A 45 2.55 20.60 -5.07
C LEU A 45 2.53 19.25 -5.81
N PRO A 46 1.39 18.75 -6.35
CA PRO A 46 1.39 17.55 -7.18
C PRO A 46 2.30 17.65 -8.42
N SER A 47 2.32 18.81 -9.09
CA SER A 47 3.15 19.04 -10.28
C SER A 47 4.66 18.93 -9.99
N ARG A 48 5.07 19.17 -8.74
CA ARG A 48 6.48 19.02 -8.30
C ARG A 48 6.91 17.57 -8.13
N MET A 49 5.95 16.62 -8.17
CA MET A 49 6.18 15.19 -8.26
C MET A 49 5.48 14.60 -9.50
N ALA A 50 5.63 15.27 -10.64
CA ALA A 50 4.89 15.00 -11.88
C ALA A 50 4.80 13.51 -12.26
N SER A 51 5.89 12.74 -12.18
CA SER A 51 5.88 11.31 -12.52
C SER A 51 4.93 10.50 -11.63
N MET A 52 4.96 10.73 -10.31
CA MET A 52 4.13 10.01 -9.35
C MET A 52 2.67 10.45 -9.45
N SER A 53 2.44 11.76 -9.56
CA SER A 53 1.10 12.31 -9.75
C SER A 53 0.45 11.80 -11.04
N SER A 54 1.21 11.71 -12.13
CA SER A 54 0.72 11.17 -13.40
C SER A 54 0.39 9.68 -13.30
N GLN A 55 1.23 8.88 -12.63
CA GLN A 55 0.97 7.45 -12.43
C GLN A 55 -0.29 7.21 -11.60
N LEU A 56 -0.45 7.94 -10.49
CA LEU A 56 -1.60 7.80 -9.60
C LEU A 56 -2.89 8.30 -10.28
N TYR A 57 -2.84 9.45 -10.95
CA TYR A 57 -3.98 9.98 -11.69
C TYR A 57 -4.37 9.06 -12.85
N GLY A 58 -3.39 8.54 -13.60
CA GLY A 58 -3.61 7.56 -14.66
C GLY A 58 -4.26 6.28 -14.13
N ALA A 59 -3.84 5.78 -12.96
CA ALA A 59 -4.49 4.65 -12.31
C ALA A 59 -5.96 4.93 -11.95
N CYS A 60 -6.29 6.13 -11.46
CA CYS A 60 -7.67 6.53 -11.21
C CYS A 60 -8.51 6.59 -12.50
N VAL A 61 -7.95 7.12 -13.58
CA VAL A 61 -8.63 7.15 -14.89
C VAL A 61 -8.88 5.74 -15.43
N THR A 62 -7.88 4.84 -15.35
CA THR A 62 -8.04 3.45 -15.77
C THR A 62 -9.12 2.74 -14.96
N ALA A 63 -9.15 2.93 -13.64
CA ALA A 63 -10.18 2.36 -12.78
C ALA A 63 -11.58 2.87 -13.15
N LEU A 64 -11.72 4.18 -13.39
CA LEU A 64 -12.99 4.77 -13.85
C LEU A 64 -13.43 4.20 -15.21
N LEU A 65 -12.50 4.06 -16.16
CA LEU A 65 -12.80 3.49 -17.48
C LEU A 65 -13.18 2.02 -17.38
N GLU A 66 -12.56 1.26 -16.48
CA GLU A 66 -12.91 -0.14 -16.22
C GLU A 66 -14.33 -0.25 -15.66
N ASP A 67 -14.71 0.60 -14.70
CA ASP A 67 -16.08 0.63 -14.17
C ASP A 67 -17.11 0.99 -15.25
N LEU A 68 -16.82 1.99 -16.09
CA LEU A 68 -17.66 2.37 -17.23
C LEU A 68 -17.70 1.32 -18.35
N SER A 69 -16.76 0.37 -18.37
CA SER A 69 -16.71 -0.71 -19.36
C SER A 69 -17.34 -2.02 -18.86
N ARG A 70 -17.38 -2.24 -17.54
CA ARG A 70 -17.88 -3.48 -16.92
C ARG A 70 -19.40 -3.63 -16.94
N SER A 71 -20.16 -2.54 -16.97
CA SER A 71 -21.62 -2.61 -17.08
C SER A 71 -22.11 -3.15 -18.44
N ALA A 72 -21.21 -3.40 -19.40
CA ALA A 72 -21.51 -4.02 -20.69
C ALA A 72 -21.63 -5.56 -20.67
N ASP A 73 -21.41 -6.24 -19.54
CA ASP A 73 -21.55 -7.71 -19.44
C ASP A 73 -23.00 -8.18 -19.17
N THR A 74 -23.97 -7.27 -19.17
CA THR A 74 -25.37 -7.67 -19.38
C THR A 74 -25.57 -7.96 -20.87
N PRO A 75 -26.09 -9.13 -21.29
CA PRO A 75 -26.41 -9.35 -22.69
C PRO A 75 -27.51 -8.37 -23.10
N VAL A 76 -27.12 -7.25 -23.70
CA VAL A 76 -28.03 -6.28 -24.28
C VAL A 76 -28.75 -7.01 -25.40
N ARG A 77 -30.06 -7.26 -25.20
CA ARG A 77 -30.98 -7.44 -26.31
C ARG A 77 -30.80 -6.23 -27.21
N THR A 78 -30.26 -6.45 -28.39
CA THR A 78 -30.09 -5.46 -29.44
C THR A 78 -31.40 -4.71 -29.66
N GLU A 79 -31.50 -3.49 -29.14
CA GLU A 79 -32.31 -2.47 -29.80
C GLU A 79 -31.39 -1.73 -30.77
N ALA A 80 -31.80 -1.77 -32.03
CA ALA A 80 -31.02 -1.34 -33.17
C ALA A 80 -30.68 0.15 -33.09
N ALA A 81 -29.40 0.49 -33.30
CA ALA A 81 -28.97 1.86 -33.53
C ALA A 81 -29.57 2.41 -34.84
N PRO A 82 -29.90 3.72 -34.91
CA PRO A 82 -30.54 4.33 -36.06
C PRO A 82 -29.65 4.35 -37.31
N ALA A 83 -30.29 4.12 -38.46
CA ALA A 83 -29.73 3.77 -39.76
C ALA A 83 -28.95 4.88 -40.51
N SER A 84 -28.22 5.77 -39.82
CA SER A 84 -27.53 6.91 -40.49
C SER A 84 -26.01 6.78 -40.67
N GLU A 85 -25.36 5.78 -40.08
CA GLU A 85 -23.88 5.66 -40.14
C GLU A 85 -23.37 4.42 -40.91
N ALA A 86 -24.25 3.73 -41.66
CA ALA A 86 -23.89 2.51 -42.40
C ALA A 86 -23.10 2.74 -43.71
N SER A 87 -22.62 3.95 -43.98
CA SER A 87 -22.18 4.34 -45.34
C SER A 87 -20.68 4.24 -45.62
N LEU A 88 -19.81 3.93 -44.66
CA LEU A 88 -18.36 3.94 -44.91
C LEU A 88 -17.63 2.73 -44.30
N ALA A 89 -17.86 1.54 -44.85
CA ALA A 89 -16.92 0.43 -44.73
C ALA A 89 -17.13 -0.59 -45.86
N GLY A 90 -16.55 -0.32 -47.03
CA GLY A 90 -16.46 -1.28 -48.12
C GLY A 90 -15.33 -2.29 -47.87
N ARG A 91 -15.68 -3.58 -47.95
CA ARG A 91 -14.87 -4.75 -48.38
C ARG A 91 -13.49 -4.97 -47.72
N THR A 92 -13.33 -6.09 -47.00
CA THR A 92 -12.81 -7.38 -47.52
C THR A 92 -13.00 -8.46 -46.46
N ALA A 93 -13.27 -9.69 -46.92
CA ALA A 93 -13.45 -10.88 -46.12
C ALA A 93 -12.09 -11.37 -45.58
N ASP A 94 -11.93 -11.39 -44.25
CA ASP A 94 -10.96 -12.26 -43.59
C ASP A 94 -11.38 -12.50 -42.12
N ALA A 95 -10.94 -13.63 -41.59
CA ALA A 95 -11.49 -14.35 -40.44
C ALA A 95 -11.66 -13.57 -39.11
N ASP A 96 -12.75 -13.92 -38.41
CA ASP A 96 -12.87 -14.11 -36.96
C ASP A 96 -11.89 -13.34 -36.06
N LYS A 97 -12.21 -12.07 -35.82
CA LYS A 97 -11.93 -11.30 -34.61
C LYS A 97 -12.85 -10.09 -34.69
N SER A 98 -14.03 -10.21 -34.11
CA SER A 98 -14.88 -9.04 -33.89
C SER A 98 -14.06 -8.04 -33.08
N VAL A 99 -13.61 -6.98 -33.74
CA VAL A 99 -13.05 -5.80 -33.10
C VAL A 99 -14.21 -5.24 -32.27
N ARG A 100 -14.31 -5.66 -31.01
CA ARG A 100 -15.23 -5.08 -30.05
C ARG A 100 -14.76 -3.64 -29.86
N THR A 101 -15.40 -2.70 -30.54
CA THR A 101 -15.30 -1.29 -30.17
C THR A 101 -15.67 -1.18 -28.70
N PRO A 102 -14.80 -0.63 -27.83
CA PRO A 102 -15.14 -0.45 -26.43
C PRO A 102 -16.24 0.60 -26.36
N PHE A 103 -17.49 0.16 -26.22
CA PHE A 103 -18.59 1.05 -25.91
C PHE A 103 -18.51 1.40 -24.43
N LEU A 104 -18.31 2.68 -24.14
CA LEU A 104 -18.33 3.21 -22.78
C LEU A 104 -19.80 3.26 -22.34
N HIS A 105 -20.17 2.45 -21.36
CA HIS A 105 -21.55 2.38 -20.88
C HIS A 105 -21.73 3.35 -19.71
N VAL A 106 -22.51 4.39 -19.94
CA VAL A 106 -22.86 5.36 -18.91
C VAL A 106 -24.11 4.89 -18.19
N ASP A 107 -23.92 4.22 -17.06
CA ASP A 107 -25.00 3.85 -16.15
C ASP A 107 -25.30 5.02 -15.19
N LEU A 108 -26.44 5.68 -15.36
CA LEU A 108 -26.86 6.78 -14.47
C LEU A 108 -27.51 6.30 -13.17
N ASP A 109 -27.76 5.00 -13.03
CA ASP A 109 -28.22 4.39 -11.78
C ASP A 109 -27.04 4.06 -10.85
N ASP A 110 -25.83 3.89 -11.41
CA ASP A 110 -24.60 3.78 -10.62
C ASP A 110 -24.27 5.11 -9.93
N GLU A 111 -24.13 5.06 -8.61
CA GLU A 111 -23.97 6.26 -7.79
C GLU A 111 -22.65 7.00 -8.04
N VAL A 112 -21.59 6.28 -8.41
CA VAL A 112 -20.26 6.83 -8.69
C VAL A 112 -20.28 7.46 -10.08
N VAL A 113 -20.82 6.77 -11.08
CA VAL A 113 -20.95 7.28 -12.46
C VAL A 113 -21.87 8.50 -12.50
N ARG A 114 -23.03 8.44 -11.85
CA ARG A 114 -23.96 9.58 -11.75
C ARG A 114 -23.33 10.79 -11.04
N GLY A 115 -22.50 10.55 -10.02
CA GLY A 115 -21.79 11.59 -9.29
C GLY A 115 -20.64 12.21 -10.08
N ALA A 116 -19.96 11.43 -10.91
CA ALA A 116 -18.84 11.88 -11.74
C ALA A 116 -19.27 12.63 -13.02
N ILE A 117 -20.44 12.30 -13.57
CA ILE A 117 -20.94 12.91 -14.82
C ILE A 117 -21.60 14.26 -14.56
N VAL A 118 -21.02 15.31 -15.16
CA VAL A 118 -21.52 16.69 -15.12
C VAL A 118 -22.41 17.01 -16.32
N LEU A 119 -22.15 16.39 -17.48
CA LEU A 119 -22.83 16.61 -18.75
C LEU A 119 -23.06 15.27 -19.47
N HIS A 120 -24.29 15.00 -19.91
CA HIS A 120 -24.62 13.80 -20.69
C HIS A 120 -25.52 14.19 -21.86
N GLU A 121 -25.13 13.86 -23.10
CA GLU A 121 -25.87 14.18 -24.33
C GLU A 121 -26.29 15.65 -24.44
N GLY A 122 -25.39 16.57 -24.05
CA GLY A 122 -25.65 18.02 -24.07
C GLY A 122 -26.57 18.54 -22.95
N LYS A 123 -27.08 17.67 -22.08
CA LYS A 123 -27.87 18.05 -20.89
C LYS A 123 -26.97 18.13 -19.66
N MET A 124 -27.05 19.25 -18.95
CA MET A 124 -26.32 19.46 -17.69
C MET A 124 -26.98 18.66 -16.58
N LEU A 125 -26.21 17.78 -15.93
CA LEU A 125 -26.68 16.89 -14.86
C LEU A 125 -26.12 17.27 -13.49
N TRP A 126 -25.30 18.31 -13.42
CA TRP A 126 -24.84 18.90 -12.16
C TRP A 126 -25.89 19.85 -11.56
N PRO A 127 -26.07 19.89 -10.23
CA PRO A 127 -25.40 19.07 -9.21
C PRO A 127 -25.97 17.65 -9.13
N ALA A 128 -25.15 16.71 -8.66
CA ALA A 128 -25.64 15.36 -8.38
C ALA A 128 -26.74 15.40 -7.30
N PRO A 129 -27.74 14.51 -7.35
CA PRO A 129 -28.79 14.43 -6.34
C PRO A 129 -28.20 14.31 -4.94
N ALA A 130 -28.71 15.09 -3.99
CA ALA A 130 -28.26 15.02 -2.60
C ALA A 130 -28.61 13.64 -2.02
N LYS A 131 -27.60 12.89 -1.58
CA LYS A 131 -27.83 11.65 -0.83
C LYS A 131 -28.26 11.98 0.59
N GLU A 132 -29.18 11.18 1.12
CA GLU A 132 -29.29 11.01 2.57
C GLU A 132 -27.98 10.40 3.05
N LEU A 133 -27.18 11.19 3.75
CA LEU A 133 -25.97 10.69 4.38
C LEU A 133 -26.40 9.58 5.34
N PRO A 134 -25.82 8.37 5.27
CA PRO A 134 -25.99 7.42 6.35
C PRO A 134 -25.57 8.13 7.65
N PRO A 135 -26.25 7.86 8.78
CA PRO A 135 -25.92 8.49 10.05
C PRO A 135 -24.40 8.35 10.29
N PRO A 136 -23.74 9.40 10.84
CA PRO A 136 -22.32 9.36 11.13
C PRO A 136 -22.01 8.05 11.86
N PRO A 137 -21.10 7.21 11.35
CA PRO A 137 -20.81 5.95 12.00
C PRO A 137 -20.30 6.23 13.41
N GLU A 138 -20.83 5.49 14.37
CA GLU A 138 -20.38 5.57 15.75
C GLU A 138 -18.85 5.38 15.80
N PRO A 139 -18.12 6.18 16.60
CA PRO A 139 -16.67 6.08 16.70
C PRO A 139 -16.24 4.64 17.01
N GLY A 140 -15.66 3.94 16.03
CA GLY A 140 -15.24 2.55 16.16
C GLY A 140 -15.79 1.61 15.09
N VAL A 141 -16.78 2.03 14.29
CA VAL A 141 -17.25 1.24 13.14
C VAL A 141 -16.55 1.71 11.86
N PRO A 142 -15.88 0.83 11.09
CA PRO A 142 -15.25 1.23 9.83
C PRO A 142 -16.30 1.78 8.85
N THR A 143 -16.14 3.03 8.41
CA THR A 143 -16.96 3.71 7.39
C THR A 143 -16.92 2.97 6.05
N LYS A 144 -17.96 3.05 5.20
CA LYS A 144 -17.95 2.44 3.85
C LYS A 144 -16.75 2.87 2.97
N SER A 145 -16.20 4.07 3.18
CA SER A 145 -14.93 4.49 2.55
C SER A 145 -13.74 3.67 3.07
N SER A 146 -13.63 3.46 4.40
CA SER A 146 -12.66 2.51 4.96
C SER A 146 -12.98 1.05 4.61
N ALA A 147 -14.23 0.70 4.30
CA ALA A 147 -14.63 -0.60 3.80
C ALA A 147 -14.26 -0.80 2.32
N SER A 148 -14.18 0.26 1.49
CA SER A 148 -13.69 0.17 0.11
C SER A 148 -12.17 0.06 0.06
N VAL A 149 -11.45 0.75 0.95
CA VAL A 149 -9.99 0.59 1.12
C VAL A 149 -9.67 -0.73 1.81
N ALA A 150 -10.49 -1.15 2.77
CA ALA A 150 -10.41 -2.49 3.37
C ALA A 150 -10.89 -3.57 2.42
N ALA A 151 -11.77 -3.31 1.45
CA ALA A 151 -12.18 -4.27 0.41
C ALA A 151 -11.15 -4.34 -0.71
N ALA A 152 -10.43 -3.26 -1.03
CA ALA A 152 -9.24 -3.30 -1.88
C ALA A 152 -8.06 -4.00 -1.17
N ALA A 153 -7.92 -3.81 0.14
CA ALA A 153 -6.96 -4.54 0.97
C ALA A 153 -7.37 -6.01 1.18
N LYS A 154 -8.67 -6.31 1.30
CA LYS A 154 -9.24 -7.66 1.46
C LYS A 154 -9.41 -8.38 0.12
N ALA A 155 -9.49 -7.68 -1.01
CA ALA A 155 -9.26 -8.23 -2.35
C ALA A 155 -7.79 -8.65 -2.51
N ARG A 156 -6.88 -8.12 -1.69
CA ARG A 156 -5.53 -8.65 -1.51
C ARG A 156 -5.35 -9.55 -0.28
N SER A 157 -6.36 -9.77 0.58
CA SER A 157 -6.18 -10.49 1.86
C SER A 157 -7.40 -11.26 2.40
N GLY A 158 -8.37 -11.66 1.58
CA GLY A 158 -9.60 -12.29 2.07
C GLY A 158 -10.34 -13.11 1.03
N GLY A 159 -9.70 -14.18 0.53
CA GLY A 159 -10.43 -15.32 0.02
C GLY A 159 -11.02 -16.11 1.20
N HIS A 160 -12.35 -16.12 1.30
CA HIS A 160 -13.17 -17.28 1.69
C HIS A 160 -14.65 -16.93 1.47
N GLY A 161 -15.02 -16.80 0.20
CA GLY A 161 -16.26 -17.38 -0.33
C GLY A 161 -15.84 -18.70 -1.01
N HIS A 162 -16.71 -19.70 -0.94
CA HIS A 162 -16.41 -21.09 -1.29
C HIS A 162 -16.19 -21.27 -2.80
N ASP A 163 -15.02 -20.90 -3.31
CA ASP A 163 -14.53 -21.27 -4.63
C ASP A 163 -13.01 -21.48 -4.57
N GLU A 164 -12.55 -22.48 -5.30
CA GLU A 164 -11.20 -23.00 -5.24
C GLU A 164 -10.14 -21.95 -5.61
N GLY A 165 -9.14 -21.78 -4.75
CA GLY A 165 -7.79 -21.38 -5.19
C GLY A 165 -7.33 -19.94 -4.96
N THR A 166 -7.10 -19.53 -3.70
CA THR A 166 -6.02 -18.57 -3.33
C THR A 166 -5.52 -18.68 -1.88
N GLY A 167 -5.88 -19.74 -1.15
CA GLY A 167 -5.15 -20.16 0.04
C GLY A 167 -4.04 -21.10 -0.40
N VAL A 168 -2.83 -21.00 0.18
CA VAL A 168 -1.76 -21.99 0.00
C VAL A 168 -2.40 -23.36 0.22
N SER A 169 -2.56 -24.17 -0.84
CA SER A 169 -3.44 -25.31 -0.76
C SER A 169 -2.93 -26.26 0.34
N PRO A 170 -3.83 -26.89 1.14
CA PRO A 170 -3.40 -27.83 2.17
C PRO A 170 -2.49 -28.92 1.60
N TRP A 171 -2.72 -29.28 0.33
CA TRP A 171 -1.89 -30.18 -0.46
C TRP A 171 -0.53 -29.59 -0.86
N LEU A 172 -0.44 -28.31 -1.17
CA LEU A 172 0.85 -27.64 -1.43
C LEU A 172 1.68 -27.55 -0.13
N LEU A 173 1.06 -27.25 1.01
CA LEU A 173 1.75 -27.28 2.31
C LEU A 173 2.19 -28.70 2.68
N ALA A 174 1.34 -29.70 2.45
CA ALA A 174 1.69 -31.10 2.65
C ALA A 174 2.81 -31.55 1.69
N ALA A 175 2.79 -31.09 0.43
CA ALA A 175 3.82 -31.37 -0.55
C ALA A 175 5.15 -30.69 -0.18
N VAL A 176 5.13 -29.43 0.25
CA VAL A 176 6.32 -28.74 0.77
C VAL A 176 6.87 -29.44 2.01
N GLY A 177 5.99 -29.89 2.91
CA GLY A 177 6.37 -30.71 4.07
C GLY A 177 7.00 -32.04 3.67
N LEU A 178 6.43 -32.74 2.68
CA LEU A 178 6.93 -34.00 2.15
C LEU A 178 8.25 -33.82 1.39
N ILE A 179 8.41 -32.71 0.65
CA ILE A 179 9.65 -32.34 -0.04
C ILE A 179 10.73 -32.02 0.98
N MET A 180 10.42 -31.26 2.03
CA MET A 180 11.37 -30.99 3.13
C MET A 180 11.76 -32.27 3.87
N LEU A 181 10.81 -33.17 4.13
CA LEU A 181 11.05 -34.48 4.71
C LEU A 181 11.90 -35.37 3.78
N GLY A 182 11.59 -35.37 2.47
CA GLY A 182 12.33 -36.11 1.46
C GLY A 182 13.75 -35.57 1.26
N LEU A 183 13.92 -34.25 1.29
CA LEU A 183 15.21 -33.59 1.23
C LEU A 183 16.06 -33.91 2.48
N ALA A 184 15.43 -34.03 3.64
CA ALA A 184 16.07 -34.49 4.87
C ALA A 184 16.49 -35.98 4.84
N PHE A 185 15.87 -36.80 3.97
CA PHE A 185 16.25 -38.21 3.74
C PHE A 185 17.28 -38.38 2.61
N VAL A 186 17.26 -37.52 1.58
CA VAL A 186 18.19 -37.56 0.42
C VAL A 186 19.52 -36.89 0.72
N ILE A 187 19.54 -35.87 1.58
CA ILE A 187 20.77 -35.34 2.17
C ILE A 187 20.97 -36.15 3.45
N PRO A 188 21.71 -37.27 3.46
CA PRO A 188 21.91 -38.01 4.69
C PRO A 188 22.53 -37.05 5.71
N PRO A 189 21.87 -36.78 6.86
CA PRO A 189 22.66 -36.35 7.99
C PRO A 189 23.64 -37.48 8.18
N LYS A 190 24.94 -37.21 8.01
CA LYS A 190 25.93 -38.09 8.62
C LYS A 190 25.42 -38.30 10.05
N PRO A 191 25.34 -39.52 10.59
CA PRO A 191 24.72 -39.80 11.89
C PRO A 191 25.34 -39.05 13.09
N ALA A 192 26.25 -38.10 12.85
CA ALA A 192 26.80 -37.10 13.75
C ALA A 192 26.15 -35.69 13.66
N THR A 193 25.25 -35.39 12.72
CA THR A 193 24.82 -33.99 12.44
C THR A 193 23.36 -33.64 12.77
N ALA A 194 22.53 -34.61 13.14
CA ALA A 194 21.24 -34.34 13.79
C ALA A 194 21.36 -34.62 15.30
N GLY A 195 22.27 -33.92 15.97
CA GLY A 195 22.37 -33.96 17.43
C GLY A 195 21.11 -33.42 18.09
N SER A 196 20.92 -33.73 19.38
CA SER A 196 19.87 -33.18 20.25
C SER A 196 19.65 -31.66 20.07
N ASP A 197 20.71 -30.95 19.73
CA ASP A 197 20.74 -29.49 19.61
C ASP A 197 19.97 -29.00 18.38
N PHE A 198 19.96 -29.74 17.27
CA PHE A 198 19.19 -29.37 16.08
C PHE A 198 17.68 -29.46 16.37
N LEU A 199 17.25 -30.56 16.99
CA LEU A 199 15.85 -30.75 17.36
C LEU A 199 15.40 -29.73 18.42
N GLY A 200 16.30 -29.35 19.32
CA GLY A 200 16.13 -28.24 20.26
C GLY A 200 15.92 -26.90 19.53
N HIS A 201 16.80 -26.52 18.59
CA HIS A 201 16.68 -25.29 17.83
C HIS A 201 15.40 -25.23 16.97
N VAL A 202 15.01 -26.34 16.34
CA VAL A 202 13.76 -26.41 15.56
C VAL A 202 12.55 -26.24 16.46
N THR A 203 12.54 -26.87 17.64
CA THR A 203 11.45 -26.69 18.63
C THR A 203 11.34 -25.23 19.07
N VAL A 204 12.47 -24.59 19.41
CA VAL A 204 12.49 -23.17 19.79
C VAL A 204 12.02 -22.27 18.65
N PHE A 205 12.44 -22.55 17.41
CA PHE A 205 12.02 -21.79 16.24
C PHE A 205 10.50 -21.84 16.02
N ILE A 206 9.90 -23.04 16.08
CA ILE A 206 8.45 -23.21 15.91
C ILE A 206 7.70 -22.48 17.03
N LEU A 207 8.10 -22.68 18.29
CA LEU A 207 7.47 -21.99 19.42
C LEU A 207 7.60 -20.46 19.33
N ALA A 208 8.74 -19.96 18.87
CA ALA A 208 8.96 -18.53 18.64
C ALA A 208 8.04 -17.96 17.55
N ILE A 209 7.72 -18.72 16.49
CA ILE A 209 6.73 -18.31 15.48
C ILE A 209 5.34 -18.16 16.11
N PHE A 210 4.90 -19.15 16.91
CA PHE A 210 3.60 -19.08 17.59
C PHE A 210 3.52 -17.87 18.53
N ILE A 211 4.56 -17.64 19.33
CA ILE A 211 4.64 -16.49 20.23
C ILE A 211 4.62 -15.19 19.42
N GLY A 212 5.42 -15.11 18.36
CA GLY A 212 5.48 -13.93 17.47
C GLY A 212 4.11 -13.60 16.86
N PHE A 213 3.40 -14.60 16.36
CA PHE A 213 2.04 -14.44 15.84
C PHE A 213 1.08 -13.89 16.91
N GLN A 214 1.06 -14.48 18.10
CA GLN A 214 0.17 -14.07 19.18
C GLN A 214 0.46 -12.64 19.68
N VAL A 215 1.73 -12.25 19.72
CA VAL A 215 2.17 -10.93 20.18
C VAL A 215 1.81 -9.85 19.17
N VAL A 216 2.04 -10.09 17.87
CA VAL A 216 1.75 -9.10 16.81
C VAL A 216 0.25 -8.94 16.60
N TRP A 217 -0.55 -10.00 16.74
CA TRP A 217 -2.00 -9.94 16.54
C TRP A 217 -2.72 -9.04 17.56
N ASN A 218 -2.14 -8.87 18.76
CA ASN A 218 -2.79 -8.16 19.87
C ASN A 218 -2.33 -6.68 20.02
N VAL A 219 -1.73 -6.09 19.00
CA VAL A 219 -1.32 -4.67 19.04
C VAL A 219 -2.47 -3.75 18.68
N LYS A 220 -2.52 -2.56 19.30
CA LYS A 220 -3.52 -1.54 18.95
C LYS A 220 -3.27 -1.02 17.52
N PRO A 221 -4.31 -0.78 16.70
CA PRO A 221 -4.16 -0.27 15.33
C PRO A 221 -3.28 0.98 15.19
N ALA A 222 -3.39 1.90 16.16
CA ALA A 222 -2.58 3.12 16.21
C ALA A 222 -1.05 2.87 16.34
N LEU A 223 -0.65 1.66 16.73
CA LEU A 223 0.74 1.28 16.96
C LEU A 223 1.34 0.43 15.83
N HIS A 224 0.63 0.18 14.73
CA HIS A 224 1.16 -0.64 13.63
C HIS A 224 2.41 0.00 12.98
N THR A 225 2.41 1.31 12.78
CA THR A 225 3.56 2.03 12.21
C THR A 225 4.77 2.05 13.16
N PRO A 226 4.61 2.38 14.46
CA PRO A 226 5.67 2.16 15.45
C PRO A 226 6.16 0.70 15.51
N LEU A 227 5.25 -0.28 15.43
CA LEU A 227 5.61 -1.70 15.46
C LEU A 227 6.48 -2.09 14.27
N MET A 228 6.17 -1.60 13.07
CA MET A 228 7.00 -1.81 11.88
C MET A 228 8.42 -1.24 12.06
N SER A 229 8.54 -0.07 12.71
CA SER A 229 9.85 0.51 13.03
C SER A 229 10.62 -0.32 14.07
N VAL A 230 9.92 -0.86 15.07
CA VAL A 230 10.51 -1.77 16.09
C VAL A 230 11.00 -3.06 15.46
N THR A 231 10.20 -3.70 14.60
CA THR A 231 10.62 -4.96 13.96
C THR A 231 11.82 -4.75 13.05
N ASN A 232 11.93 -3.59 12.38
CA ASN A 232 13.14 -3.21 11.67
C ASN A 232 14.35 -3.12 12.63
N ALA A 233 14.23 -2.44 13.78
CA ALA A 233 15.31 -2.36 14.76
C ALA A 233 15.73 -3.74 15.32
N ILE A 234 14.76 -4.63 15.58
CA ILE A 234 15.00 -6.00 16.08
C ILE A 234 15.70 -6.86 15.03
N SER A 235 15.43 -6.64 13.73
CA SER A 235 16.12 -7.35 12.65
C SER A 235 17.64 -7.12 12.64
N GLY A 236 18.12 -6.09 13.35
CA GLY A 236 19.53 -5.87 13.67
C GLY A 236 20.22 -6.98 14.46
N ILE A 237 19.52 -8.06 14.85
CA ILE A 237 20.10 -9.28 15.45
C ILE A 237 21.24 -9.90 14.62
N ILE A 238 21.30 -9.59 13.32
CA ILE A 238 22.43 -9.91 12.42
C ILE A 238 23.78 -9.46 13.02
N LEU A 239 23.79 -8.43 13.88
CA LEU A 239 24.96 -7.98 14.65
C LEU A 239 25.63 -9.13 15.41
N VAL A 240 24.86 -10.04 16.01
CA VAL A 240 25.40 -11.18 16.77
C VAL A 240 26.17 -12.12 15.85
N GLY A 241 25.63 -12.39 14.66
CA GLY A 241 26.31 -13.20 13.64
C GLY A 241 27.59 -12.52 13.12
N GLY A 242 27.53 -11.21 12.86
CA GLY A 242 28.71 -10.44 12.45
C GLY A 242 29.81 -10.44 13.51
N MET A 243 29.44 -10.25 14.79
CA MET A 243 30.39 -10.29 15.92
C MET A 243 31.04 -11.66 16.08
N PHE A 244 30.31 -12.76 15.84
CA PHE A 244 30.87 -14.10 15.92
C PHE A 244 31.99 -14.32 14.89
N GLN A 245 31.89 -13.72 13.71
CA GLN A 245 32.92 -13.79 12.65
C GLN A 245 34.17 -12.95 12.94
N LEU A 246 34.11 -11.99 13.86
CA LEU A 246 35.24 -11.14 14.24
C LEU A 246 36.23 -11.81 15.21
N THR A 247 35.98 -13.07 15.60
CA THR A 247 36.82 -13.81 16.55
C THR A 247 38.13 -14.35 15.97
N SER A 248 38.37 -14.20 14.66
CA SER A 248 39.55 -14.72 13.98
C SER A 248 40.75 -13.77 14.06
N SER A 249 41.95 -14.30 14.33
CA SER A 249 43.18 -13.50 14.51
C SER A 249 43.82 -12.97 13.22
N SER A 250 43.31 -13.34 12.04
CA SER A 250 43.84 -12.92 10.74
C SER A 250 42.79 -12.17 9.91
N LEU A 251 43.24 -11.16 9.15
CA LEU A 251 42.39 -10.35 8.28
C LEU A 251 42.01 -11.10 6.99
N ASN A 252 41.09 -12.05 7.13
CA ASN A 252 40.51 -12.77 5.99
C ASN A 252 39.23 -12.10 5.51
N LEU A 253 38.78 -12.44 4.29
CA LEU A 253 37.54 -11.95 3.71
C LEU A 253 36.34 -12.10 4.66
N THR A 254 36.25 -13.21 5.40
CA THR A 254 35.20 -13.45 6.40
C THR A 254 35.17 -12.41 7.52
N VAL A 255 36.34 -11.97 8.00
CA VAL A 255 36.44 -10.95 9.06
C VAL A 255 36.03 -9.59 8.52
N ILE A 256 36.43 -9.27 7.28
CA ILE A 256 36.05 -8.02 6.61
C ILE A 256 34.53 -7.96 6.40
N LEU A 257 33.93 -9.04 5.89
CA LEU A 257 32.48 -9.14 5.72
C LEU A 257 31.75 -9.11 7.07
N GLY A 258 32.30 -9.75 8.10
CA GLY A 258 31.78 -9.66 9.47
C GLY A 258 31.80 -8.23 10.01
N ALA A 259 32.88 -7.48 9.79
CA ALA A 259 32.99 -6.08 10.20
C ALA A 259 31.96 -5.19 9.49
N ILE A 260 31.76 -5.38 8.18
CA ILE A 260 30.74 -4.68 7.40
C ILE A 260 29.34 -5.03 7.91
N ALA A 261 29.06 -6.31 8.19
CA ALA A 261 27.78 -6.75 8.73
C ALA A 261 27.49 -6.10 10.09
N VAL A 262 28.47 -6.01 10.99
CA VAL A 262 28.35 -5.32 12.27
C VAL A 262 28.06 -3.83 12.07
N LEU A 263 28.76 -3.17 11.15
CA LEU A 263 28.54 -1.75 10.85
C LEU A 263 27.10 -1.49 10.38
N ILE A 264 26.63 -2.27 9.40
CA ILE A 264 25.28 -2.12 8.84
C ILE A 264 24.22 -2.44 9.90
N ALA A 265 24.42 -3.50 10.69
CA ALA A 265 23.51 -3.86 11.77
C ALA A 265 23.45 -2.78 12.85
N ALA A 266 24.58 -2.16 13.21
CA ALA A 266 24.61 -1.05 14.16
C ALA A 266 23.82 0.17 13.67
N ILE A 267 23.92 0.51 12.38
CA ILE A 267 23.13 1.59 11.75
C ILE A 267 21.62 1.26 11.83
N ASN A 268 21.25 0.01 11.51
CA ASN A 268 19.86 -0.44 11.54
C ASN A 268 19.26 -0.39 12.96
N ILE A 269 20.01 -0.85 13.97
CA ILE A 269 19.61 -0.79 15.38
C ILE A 269 19.44 0.67 15.83
N ALA A 270 20.46 1.51 15.62
CA ALA A 270 20.45 2.90 16.07
C ALA A 270 19.34 3.71 15.39
N GLY A 271 19.21 3.59 14.06
CA GLY A 271 18.17 4.26 13.29
C GLY A 271 16.77 3.78 13.66
N GLY A 272 16.59 2.45 13.75
CA GLY A 272 15.31 1.84 14.10
C GLY A 272 14.81 2.27 15.49
N PHE A 273 15.66 2.22 16.52
CA PHE A 273 15.26 2.66 17.86
C PHE A 273 15.06 4.17 17.97
N LEU A 274 15.86 5.00 17.27
CA LEU A 274 15.69 6.45 17.27
C LEU A 274 14.35 6.87 16.63
N VAL A 275 14.01 6.28 15.48
CA VAL A 275 12.75 6.53 14.79
C VAL A 275 11.57 6.05 15.63
N THR A 276 11.66 4.84 16.17
CA THR A 276 10.62 4.31 17.07
C THR A 276 10.41 5.23 18.27
N ASN A 277 11.48 5.68 18.94
CA ASN A 277 11.37 6.55 20.10
C ASN A 277 10.73 7.89 19.75
N ARG A 278 11.08 8.47 18.59
CA ARG A 278 10.44 9.68 18.07
C ARG A 278 8.95 9.46 17.77
N MET A 279 8.58 8.31 17.21
CA MET A 279 7.20 7.95 16.92
C MET A 279 6.37 7.79 18.21
N LEU A 280 6.89 7.03 19.17
CA LEU A 280 6.22 6.82 20.46
C LEU A 280 6.13 8.11 21.29
N GLY A 281 7.12 8.99 21.17
CA GLY A 281 7.12 10.31 21.82
C GLY A 281 5.96 11.21 21.39
N MET A 282 5.40 11.02 20.19
CA MET A 282 4.21 11.75 19.73
C MET A 282 2.91 11.31 20.40
N PHE A 283 2.89 10.16 21.09
CA PHE A 283 1.72 9.64 21.80
C PHE A 283 1.72 9.97 23.31
N ARG A 284 2.79 10.59 23.81
CA ARG A 284 2.89 10.98 25.21
C ARG A 284 2.15 12.32 25.40
N LYS A 285 1.11 12.32 26.23
CA LYS A 285 0.43 13.55 26.68
C LYS A 285 1.31 14.32 27.65
#